data_AF-A0A3M1S681-F1
#
_entry.id   AF-A0A3M1S681-F1
#
_cell.length_a   1.000
_cell.length_b   1.000
_cell.length_c   1.000
_cell.angle_alpha   90.00
_cell.angle_beta   90.00
_cell.angle_gamma   90.00
#
_symmetry.space_group_name_H-M   'P 1'
#
loop_
_entity.id
_entity.type
_entity.pdbx_description
1 polymer ?
#
loop_
_entity_poly.entity_id
_entity_poly.type
_entity_poly.pdbx_seq_one_letter_code
_entity_poly.pdbx_strand_id
1 'polypeptide(L)'
;VRAALLADLNVILCVGETLSDRKSERHFEVVAKQLTAGLDGLTREDMKNVLIAYEPVWAIGTGKTATPEQAQQMHRFIRDSLTKTHGNETSENVKILYGGSVKPENISALMMQADIDGALVGGASLNPEDFFRIISYRVDD
;
A
#
# COMPACT_ATOMS: atom_id res chain seq x y z
N VAL A 1 6.19 14.75 0.14
CA VAL A 1 4.87 14.80 0.79
C VAL A 1 4.47 16.21 1.16
N ARG A 2 5.15 16.88 2.12
CA ARG A 2 4.79 18.25 2.58
C ARG A 2 4.50 19.26 1.47
N ALA A 3 5.37 19.36 0.44
CA ALA A 3 5.17 20.32 -0.64
C ALA A 3 3.86 20.09 -1.44
N ALA A 4 3.43 18.83 -1.61
CA ALA A 4 2.19 18.51 -2.29
C ALA A 4 0.97 18.86 -1.41
N LEU A 5 1.04 18.57 -0.11
CA LEU A 5 -0.01 18.94 0.85
C LEU A 5 -0.17 20.46 0.98
N LEU A 6 0.94 21.22 0.99
CA LEU A 6 0.92 22.70 0.97
C LEU A 6 0.32 23.28 -0.32
N ALA A 7 0.22 22.47 -1.38
CA ALA A 7 -0.42 22.83 -2.63
C ALA A 7 -1.83 22.23 -2.76
N ASP A 8 -2.43 21.82 -1.64
CA ASP A 8 -3.77 21.23 -1.55
C ASP A 8 -3.97 19.95 -2.40
N LEU A 9 -2.89 19.18 -2.62
CA LEU A 9 -2.96 17.89 -3.30
C LEU A 9 -3.09 16.74 -2.31
N ASN A 10 -3.88 15.73 -2.69
CA ASN A 10 -3.83 14.42 -2.04
C ASN A 10 -2.55 13.67 -2.43
N VAL A 11 -1.97 12.92 -1.50
CA VAL A 11 -0.71 12.21 -1.69
C VAL A 11 -0.91 10.72 -1.55
N ILE A 12 -0.43 9.95 -2.52
CA ILE A 12 -0.18 8.51 -2.37
C ILE A 12 1.32 8.35 -2.09
N LEU A 13 1.67 8.01 -0.84
CA LEU A 13 3.05 7.73 -0.45
C LEU A 13 3.36 6.26 -0.70
N CYS A 14 4.19 6.00 -1.70
CA CYS A 14 4.69 4.66 -1.99
C CYS A 14 5.82 4.26 -1.03
N VAL A 15 5.72 3.06 -0.47
CA VAL A 15 6.74 2.42 0.37
C VAL A 15 6.87 0.96 -0.02
N GLY A 16 8.05 0.37 0.18
CA GLY A 16 8.29 -1.02 -0.12
C GLY A 16 9.76 -1.39 -0.22
N GLU A 17 10.02 -2.67 -0.12
CA GLU A 17 11.37 -3.23 -0.06
C GLU A 17 11.80 -3.88 -1.37
N THR A 18 13.12 -4.04 -1.56
CA THR A 18 13.67 -4.82 -2.67
C THR A 18 13.66 -6.32 -2.39
N LEU A 19 13.87 -7.15 -3.42
CA LEU A 19 14.03 -8.60 -3.25
C LEU A 19 15.18 -8.93 -2.29
N SER A 20 16.27 -8.15 -2.33
CA SER A 20 17.41 -8.35 -1.44
C SER A 20 17.01 -8.13 0.01
N ASP A 21 16.26 -7.06 0.28
CA ASP A 21 15.81 -6.75 1.64
C ASP A 21 14.84 -7.81 2.17
N ARG A 22 13.94 -8.31 1.32
CA ARG A 22 13.05 -9.42 1.68
C ARG A 22 13.84 -10.70 2.02
N LYS A 23 14.80 -11.08 1.16
CA LYS A 23 15.66 -12.27 1.36
C LYS A 23 16.56 -12.17 2.58
N SER A 24 16.93 -10.96 2.98
CA SER A 24 17.70 -10.69 4.19
C SER A 24 16.82 -10.36 5.40
N GLU A 25 15.50 -10.57 5.31
CA GLU A 25 14.53 -10.34 6.40
C GLU A 25 14.46 -8.90 6.92
N ARG A 26 14.96 -7.92 6.15
CA ARG A 26 14.97 -6.48 6.50
C ARG A 26 13.75 -5.70 6.00
N HIS A 27 12.77 -6.38 5.42
CA HIS A 27 11.60 -5.76 4.79
C HIS A 27 10.84 -4.82 5.76
N PHE A 28 10.66 -5.23 7.02
CA PHE A 28 10.05 -4.37 8.04
C PHE A 28 10.90 -3.15 8.38
N GLU A 29 12.21 -3.32 8.51
CA GLU A 29 13.14 -2.22 8.82
C GLU A 29 13.14 -1.16 7.70
N VAL A 30 13.18 -1.61 6.45
CA VAL A 30 13.17 -0.73 5.27
C VAL A 30 11.87 0.06 5.21
N VAL A 31 10.72 -0.60 5.34
CA VAL A 31 9.41 0.07 5.29
C VAL A 31 9.22 1.03 6.46
N ALA A 32 9.64 0.66 7.69
CA ALA A 32 9.58 1.59 8.83
C ALA A 32 10.40 2.86 8.60
N LYS A 33 11.62 2.73 8.05
CA LYS A 33 12.46 3.88 7.70
C LYS A 33 11.80 4.77 6.66
N GLN A 34 11.21 4.18 5.62
CA GLN A 34 10.50 4.92 4.57
C GLN A 34 9.27 5.65 5.12
N LEU A 35 8.45 4.99 5.95
CA LEU A 35 7.31 5.62 6.63
C LEU A 35 7.76 6.78 7.52
N THR A 36 8.81 6.58 8.31
CA THR A 36 9.33 7.60 9.22
C THR A 36 9.79 8.83 8.43
N ALA A 37 10.59 8.63 7.38
CA ALA A 37 11.09 9.73 6.56
C ALA A 37 9.99 10.40 5.71
N GLY A 38 9.05 9.62 5.19
CA GLY A 38 7.98 10.11 4.31
C GLY A 38 6.90 10.90 5.06
N LEU A 39 6.67 10.57 6.33
CA LEU A 39 5.65 11.18 7.19
C LEU A 39 6.25 12.15 8.22
N ASP A 40 7.55 12.42 8.16
CA ASP A 40 8.23 13.29 9.12
C ASP A 40 7.61 14.70 9.16
N GLY A 41 7.21 15.11 10.37
CA GLY A 41 6.59 16.40 10.63
C GLY A 41 5.16 16.57 10.12
N LEU A 42 4.49 15.50 9.65
CA LEU A 42 3.07 15.57 9.32
C LEU A 42 2.19 15.50 10.56
N THR A 43 1.18 16.35 10.61
CA THR A 43 0.16 16.34 11.67
C THR A 43 -0.90 15.30 11.38
N ARG A 44 -1.78 15.02 12.36
CA ARG A 44 -2.94 14.16 12.12
C ARG A 44 -3.90 14.74 11.08
N GLU A 45 -3.96 16.07 10.96
CA GLU A 45 -4.79 16.72 9.94
C GLU A 45 -4.21 16.49 8.54
N ASP A 46 -2.88 16.64 8.38
CA ASP A 46 -2.19 16.35 7.13
C ASP A 46 -2.43 14.92 6.64
N MET A 47 -2.46 13.97 7.57
CA MET A 47 -2.67 12.55 7.27
C MET A 47 -4.04 12.24 6.65
N LYS A 48 -5.04 13.12 6.78
CA LYS A 48 -6.35 12.95 6.11
C LYS A 48 -6.24 12.99 4.59
N ASN A 49 -5.20 13.65 4.07
CA ASN A 49 -4.94 13.79 2.64
C ASN A 49 -3.83 12.85 2.16
N VAL A 50 -3.44 11.86 2.97
CA VAL A 50 -2.38 10.90 2.67
C VAL A 50 -2.94 9.48 2.63
N LEU A 51 -2.66 8.79 1.53
CA LEU A 51 -2.80 7.34 1.39
C LEU A 51 -1.40 6.71 1.36
N ILE A 52 -1.28 5.47 1.83
CA ILE A 52 -0.05 4.69 1.71
C ILE A 52 -0.26 3.65 0.61
N ALA A 53 0.72 3.49 -0.28
CA ALA A 53 0.76 2.36 -1.21
C ALA A 53 1.96 1.47 -0.86
N TYR A 54 1.70 0.23 -0.44
CA TYR A 54 2.73 -0.77 -0.25
C TYR A 54 3.07 -1.45 -1.58
N GLU A 55 4.26 -1.20 -2.08
CA GLU A 55 4.77 -1.71 -3.35
C GLU A 55 5.99 -2.62 -3.11
N PRO A 56 5.80 -3.94 -2.95
CA PRO A 56 6.94 -4.86 -2.92
C PRO A 56 7.66 -4.75 -4.27
N VAL A 57 8.81 -4.05 -4.30
CA VAL A 57 9.50 -3.65 -5.54
C VAL A 57 9.81 -4.86 -6.42
N TRP A 58 10.06 -6.00 -5.78
CA TRP A 58 10.33 -7.28 -6.43
C TRP A 58 9.12 -7.91 -7.14
N ALA A 59 7.91 -7.44 -6.88
CA ALA A 59 6.67 -7.86 -7.54
C ALA A 59 6.19 -6.89 -8.64
N ILE A 60 6.88 -5.77 -8.86
CA ILE A 60 6.50 -4.77 -9.87
C ILE A 60 7.02 -5.20 -11.24
N GLY A 61 6.13 -5.51 -12.18
CA GLY A 61 6.49 -5.82 -13.57
C GLY A 61 7.29 -7.11 -13.79
N THR A 62 7.53 -7.92 -12.75
CA THR A 62 8.32 -9.15 -12.82
C THR A 62 7.48 -10.40 -13.11
N GLY A 63 6.16 -10.28 -13.09
CA GLY A 63 5.22 -11.41 -13.13
C GLY A 63 5.16 -12.22 -11.83
N LYS A 64 6.05 -11.95 -10.86
CA LYS A 64 5.96 -12.48 -9.50
C LYS A 64 5.00 -11.61 -8.70
N THR A 65 4.12 -12.26 -7.95
CA THR A 65 3.14 -11.57 -7.11
C THR A 65 3.38 -11.97 -5.66
N ALA A 66 3.37 -11.02 -4.74
CA ALA A 66 3.30 -11.35 -3.33
C ALA A 66 2.00 -12.13 -3.06
N THR A 67 2.05 -13.16 -2.21
CA THR A 67 0.81 -13.83 -1.81
C THR A 67 -0.08 -12.86 -1.02
N PRO A 68 -1.41 -13.06 -0.97
CA PRO A 68 -2.29 -12.23 -0.15
C PRO A 68 -1.82 -12.13 1.31
N GLU A 69 -1.28 -13.22 1.87
CA GLU A 69 -0.76 -13.26 3.24
C GLU A 69 0.52 -12.41 3.40
N GLN A 70 1.40 -12.41 2.40
CA GLN A 70 2.60 -11.55 2.40
C GLN A 70 2.23 -10.08 2.29
N ALA A 71 1.23 -9.75 1.46
CA ALA A 71 0.69 -8.39 1.36
C ALA A 71 0.05 -7.97 2.68
N GLN A 72 -0.84 -8.80 3.24
CA GLN A 72 -1.50 -8.57 4.52
C GLN A 72 -0.50 -8.36 5.67
N GLN A 73 0.56 -9.16 5.73
CA GLN A 73 1.62 -9.01 6.75
C GLN A 73 2.23 -7.61 6.73
N MET A 74 2.51 -7.09 5.54
CA MET A 74 3.14 -5.78 5.38
C MET A 74 2.14 -4.64 5.60
N HIS A 75 0.91 -4.78 5.15
CA HIS A 75 -0.17 -3.83 5.42
C HIS A 75 -0.45 -3.71 6.91
N ARG A 76 -0.53 -4.84 7.62
CA ARG A 76 -0.67 -4.86 9.07
C ARG A 76 0.47 -4.13 9.77
N PHE A 77 1.71 -4.40 9.35
CA PHE A 77 2.88 -3.72 9.89
C PHE A 77 2.85 -2.21 9.65
N ILE A 78 2.43 -1.76 8.46
CA ILE A 78 2.25 -0.33 8.15
C ILE A 78 1.19 0.26 9.08
N ARG A 79 0.02 -0.39 9.23
CA ARG A 79 -1.04 0.09 10.11
C ARG A 79 -0.57 0.19 11.56
N ASP A 80 0.10 -0.83 12.08
CA ASP A 80 0.68 -0.82 13.43
C ASP A 80 1.74 0.28 13.60
N SER A 81 2.51 0.58 12.55
CA SER A 81 3.49 1.68 12.54
C SER A 81 2.81 3.05 12.59
N LEU A 82 1.71 3.22 11.85
CA LEU A 82 0.88 4.43 11.90
C LEU A 82 0.22 4.60 13.27
N THR A 83 -0.28 3.51 13.88
CA THR A 83 -0.85 3.56 15.24
C THR A 83 0.17 4.09 16.25
N LYS A 84 1.43 3.62 16.18
CA LYS A 84 2.51 4.04 17.08
C LYS A 84 2.92 5.51 16.90
N THR A 85 2.88 6.01 15.67
CA THR A 85 3.43 7.34 15.33
C THR A 85 2.37 8.45 15.32
N HIS A 86 1.15 8.15 14.85
CA HIS A 86 0.08 9.13 14.63
C HIS A 86 -1.20 8.82 15.42
N GLY A 87 -1.25 7.70 16.16
CA GLY A 87 -2.37 7.28 16.98
C GLY A 87 -3.40 6.41 16.24
N ASN A 88 -4.26 5.75 17.01
CA ASN A 88 -5.23 4.76 16.52
C ASN A 88 -6.24 5.35 15.51
N GLU A 89 -6.75 6.55 15.79
CA GLU A 89 -7.70 7.22 14.89
C GLU A 89 -7.10 7.45 13.49
N THR A 90 -5.83 7.86 13.43
CA THR A 90 -5.15 8.07 12.14
C THR A 90 -4.95 6.74 11.41
N SER A 91 -4.50 5.69 12.12
CA SER A 91 -4.21 4.40 11.49
C SER A 91 -5.44 3.65 11.01
N GLU A 92 -6.60 3.84 11.65
CA GLU A 92 -7.88 3.27 11.19
C GLU A 92 -8.43 4.00 9.95
N ASN A 93 -8.17 5.29 9.80
CA ASN A 93 -8.71 6.10 8.72
C ASN A 93 -7.83 6.15 7.46
N VAL A 94 -6.50 6.05 7.61
CA VAL A 94 -5.58 6.03 6.45
C VAL A 94 -5.80 4.76 5.62
N LYS A 95 -5.98 4.96 4.31
CA LYS A 95 -6.09 3.86 3.34
C LYS A 95 -4.70 3.34 2.98
N ILE A 96 -4.53 2.03 3.08
CA ILE A 96 -3.30 1.32 2.70
C ILE A 96 -3.59 0.46 1.45
N LEU A 97 -3.09 0.91 0.32
CA LEU A 97 -3.25 0.27 -1.00
C LEU A 97 -2.13 -0.73 -1.25
N TYR A 98 -2.46 -1.83 -1.92
CA TYR A 98 -1.45 -2.76 -2.43
C TYR A 98 -1.06 -2.36 -3.85
N GLY A 99 0.24 -2.15 -4.11
CA GLY A 99 0.77 -1.74 -5.41
C GLY A 99 1.74 -2.74 -6.06
N GLY A 100 1.65 -4.03 -5.69
CA GLY A 100 2.35 -5.10 -6.42
C GLY A 100 1.65 -5.47 -7.74
N SER A 101 1.91 -6.68 -8.26
CA SER A 101 1.26 -7.17 -9.49
C SER A 101 -0.22 -7.48 -9.28
N VAL A 102 -1.07 -6.46 -9.36
CA VAL A 102 -2.53 -6.58 -9.31
C VAL A 102 -3.08 -6.97 -10.68
N LYS A 103 -3.98 -7.96 -10.70
CA LYS A 103 -4.63 -8.51 -11.88
C LYS A 103 -6.08 -8.85 -11.58
N PRO A 104 -6.95 -8.96 -12.59
CA PRO A 104 -8.33 -9.41 -12.38
C PRO A 104 -8.44 -10.75 -11.66
N GLU A 105 -7.45 -11.63 -11.81
CA GLU A 105 -7.46 -12.98 -11.24
C GLU A 105 -7.09 -13.01 -9.75
N ASN A 106 -6.47 -11.96 -9.20
CA ASN A 106 -6.00 -11.94 -7.81
C ASN A 106 -6.63 -10.85 -6.94
N ILE A 107 -7.34 -9.89 -7.54
CA ILE A 107 -7.89 -8.74 -6.82
C ILE A 107 -8.83 -9.16 -5.68
N SER A 108 -9.74 -10.11 -5.90
CA SER A 108 -10.69 -10.53 -4.85
C SER A 108 -9.96 -11.10 -3.63
N ALA A 109 -8.94 -11.93 -3.83
CA ALA A 109 -8.17 -12.51 -2.73
C ALA A 109 -7.36 -11.46 -1.95
N LEU A 110 -6.88 -10.41 -2.64
CA LEU A 110 -6.23 -9.26 -2.00
C LEU A 110 -7.22 -8.43 -1.20
N MET A 111 -8.41 -8.15 -1.74
CA MET A 111 -9.44 -7.33 -1.07
C MET A 111 -10.12 -8.05 0.10
N MET A 112 -9.96 -9.37 0.22
CA MET A 112 -10.38 -10.13 1.41
C MET A 112 -9.44 -9.97 2.61
N GLN A 113 -8.25 -9.39 2.43
CA GLN A 113 -7.29 -9.19 3.51
C GLN A 113 -7.68 -7.98 4.37
N ALA A 114 -7.63 -8.14 5.69
CA ALA A 114 -8.19 -7.17 6.64
C ALA A 114 -7.58 -5.76 6.57
N ASP A 115 -6.31 -5.64 6.22
CA ASP A 115 -5.58 -4.37 6.20
C ASP A 115 -5.33 -3.84 4.78
N ILE A 116 -5.86 -4.49 3.74
CA ILE A 116 -5.74 -4.04 2.34
C ILE A 116 -6.99 -3.25 1.97
N ASP A 117 -6.83 -1.93 1.81
CA ASP A 117 -7.94 -0.99 1.57
C ASP A 117 -8.22 -0.72 0.08
N GLY A 118 -7.41 -1.29 -0.82
CA GLY A 118 -7.50 -1.05 -2.25
C GLY A 118 -6.20 -1.39 -2.99
N ALA A 119 -6.12 -0.96 -4.24
CA ALA A 119 -4.98 -1.25 -5.12
C ALA A 119 -4.45 -0.02 -5.85
N LEU A 120 -3.13 0.04 -6.02
CA LEU A 120 -2.45 0.94 -6.96
C LEU A 120 -2.01 0.11 -8.16
N VAL A 121 -2.74 0.22 -9.28
CA VAL A 121 -2.62 -0.72 -10.41
C VAL A 121 -1.68 -0.17 -11.48
N GLY A 122 -0.61 -0.90 -11.75
CA GLY A 122 0.32 -0.62 -12.85
C GLY A 122 -0.19 -1.10 -14.21
N GLY A 123 0.50 -2.05 -14.84
CA GLY A 123 0.25 -2.45 -16.23
C GLY A 123 -1.20 -2.88 -16.56
N ALA A 124 -1.91 -3.52 -15.62
CA ALA A 124 -3.31 -3.92 -15.83
C ALA A 124 -4.28 -2.72 -15.95
N SER A 125 -3.86 -1.52 -15.52
CA SER A 125 -4.67 -0.29 -15.71
C SER A 125 -4.68 0.20 -17.16
N LEU A 126 -3.73 -0.24 -17.98
CA LEU A 126 -3.61 0.18 -19.38
C LEU A 126 -4.56 -0.57 -20.31
N ASN A 127 -5.16 -1.67 -19.85
CA ASN A 127 -6.20 -2.40 -20.55
C ASN A 127 -7.56 -2.07 -19.92
N PRO A 128 -8.49 -1.43 -20.64
CA PRO A 128 -9.79 -1.04 -20.09
C PRO A 128 -10.60 -2.22 -19.52
N GLU A 129 -10.53 -3.40 -20.15
CA GLU A 129 -11.26 -4.59 -19.70
C GLU A 129 -10.68 -5.13 -18.39
N ASP A 130 -9.35 -5.23 -18.30
CA ASP A 130 -8.68 -5.70 -17.09
C ASP A 130 -8.89 -4.71 -15.94
N PHE A 131 -8.77 -3.41 -16.21
CA PHE A 131 -8.97 -2.39 -15.19
C PHE A 131 -10.43 -2.35 -14.70
N PHE A 132 -11.40 -2.49 -15.61
CA PHE A 132 -12.80 -2.63 -15.24
C PHE A 132 -13.03 -3.82 -14.32
N ARG A 133 -12.51 -5.00 -14.67
CA ARG A 133 -12.63 -6.22 -13.83
C ARG A 133 -11.97 -6.06 -12.46
N ILE A 134 -10.86 -5.32 -12.37
CA ILE A 134 -10.21 -4.99 -11.09
C ILE A 134 -11.10 -4.07 -10.25
N ILE A 135 -11.67 -3.02 -10.83
CA ILE A 135 -12.55 -2.09 -10.11
C ILE A 135 -13.85 -2.78 -9.69
N SER A 136 -14.40 -3.64 -10.54
CA SER A 136 -15.66 -4.35 -10.33
C SER A 136 -15.49 -5.72 -9.66
N TYR A 137 -14.40 -5.92 -8.91
CA TYR A 137 -14.14 -7.20 -8.26
C TYR A 137 -15.33 -7.60 -7.37
N ARG A 138 -15.55 -8.91 -7.26
CA ARG A 138 -16.55 -9.48 -6.36
C ARG A 138 -15.85 -10.36 -5.35
N VAL A 139 -16.22 -10.20 -4.09
CA VAL A 139 -15.97 -11.21 -3.06
C VAL A 139 -17.26 -12.01 -3.03
N ASP A 140 -17.20 -13.28 -3.42
CA ASP A 140 -18.37 -14.15 -3.30
C ASP A 140 -18.60 -14.41 -1.80
N ASP A 141 -19.84 -14.17 -1.34
CA ASP A 141 -20.30 -14.37 0.05
C ASP A 141 -20.38 -15.86 0.44
#